data_AF-A0A1Y6MU65-F1
#
_entry.id   AF-A0A1Y6MU65-F1
#
_cell.length_a   1.000
_cell.length_b   1.000
_cell.length_c   1.000
_cell.angle_alpha   90.00
_cell.angle_beta   90.00
_cell.angle_gamma   90.00
#
_symmetry.space_group_name_H-M   'P 1'
#
loop_
_entity.id
_entity.type
_entity.pdbx_description
1 polymer ?
#
loop_
_entity_poly.entity_id
_entity_poly.type
_entity_poly.pdbx_seq_one_letter_code
_entity_poly.pdbx_strand_id
1 'polypeptide(L)'
;MKQYLFSLFVGVLFLSGGCGSDNDDFNRQSETATYDLTFTSNWSSTNFPTNYPNNRHFSGLIGLTHNSNVNLFKVGELASAGIVTVAETGSKDDITPEINSVINTGKGYSTIDGSGLSAANLDAGENSVTVRFTVTQDFPLISLVTMLAPSPDWFAGIDSLSLKDGDNWLTTLSKDVKTYDAGSDDGTTFTANNAPLTPHVNISLLTSERTDTDFENGLHYSNGLPIGTIAIKRIE
;
A
#
# COMPACT_ATOMS: atom_id res chain seq x y z
N MET A 1 -86.46 -16.51 -32.86
CA MET A 1 -85.18 -15.99 -32.31
C MET A 1 -84.26 -17.17 -32.08
N LYS A 2 -82.97 -16.98 -32.33
CA LYS A 2 -81.98 -17.99 -32.79
C LYS A 2 -81.75 -19.19 -31.86
N GLN A 3 -81.30 -20.26 -32.52
CA GLN A 3 -81.08 -21.64 -32.09
C GLN A 3 -79.56 -21.93 -32.14
N TYR A 4 -79.14 -22.97 -31.42
CA TYR A 4 -77.86 -23.75 -31.51
C TYR A 4 -76.66 -23.39 -30.61
N LEU A 5 -76.53 -24.21 -29.55
CA LEU A 5 -75.40 -25.11 -29.24
C LEU A 5 -74.24 -25.14 -30.27
N PHE A 6 -72.97 -24.94 -29.85
CA PHE A 6 -71.84 -25.84 -30.19
C PHE A 6 -70.48 -25.46 -29.57
N SER A 7 -69.75 -26.53 -29.23
CA SER A 7 -68.30 -26.75 -29.23
C SER A 7 -67.33 -26.00 -28.29
N LEU A 8 -66.83 -26.81 -27.36
CA LEU A 8 -65.50 -26.82 -26.80
C LEU A 8 -64.43 -26.88 -27.91
N PHE A 9 -63.52 -25.90 -27.96
CA PHE A 9 -62.33 -25.93 -28.82
C PHE A 9 -61.08 -26.06 -27.93
N VAL A 10 -60.43 -27.22 -28.03
CA VAL A 10 -59.08 -27.46 -27.52
C VAL A 10 -58.11 -26.77 -28.47
N GLY A 11 -57.47 -25.71 -28.00
CA GLY A 11 -56.36 -25.06 -28.69
C GLY A 11 -55.03 -25.58 -28.17
N VAL A 12 -54.45 -26.54 -28.87
CA VAL A 12 -53.02 -26.87 -28.75
C VAL A 12 -52.25 -25.80 -29.53
N LEU A 13 -51.55 -24.90 -28.84
CA LEU A 13 -50.48 -24.10 -29.43
C LEU A 13 -49.14 -24.80 -29.17
N PHE A 14 -48.59 -25.42 -30.20
CA PHE A 14 -47.15 -25.55 -30.37
C PHE A 14 -46.69 -24.37 -31.20
N LEU A 15 -45.69 -23.60 -30.73
CA LEU A 15 -44.67 -22.99 -31.58
C LEU A 15 -43.56 -22.33 -30.74
N SER A 16 -42.34 -22.78 -31.08
CA SER A 16 -41.03 -22.18 -30.87
C SER A 16 -40.58 -21.85 -29.45
N GLY A 17 -39.62 -22.63 -28.97
CA GLY A 17 -38.67 -22.17 -27.97
C GLY A 17 -38.00 -20.89 -28.44
N GLY A 18 -38.24 -19.80 -27.72
CA GLY A 18 -37.37 -18.65 -27.70
C GLY A 18 -36.13 -19.02 -26.90
N CYS A 19 -35.11 -19.51 -27.60
CA CYS A 19 -33.74 -19.45 -27.11
C CYS A 19 -33.41 -17.96 -27.02
N GLY A 20 -33.49 -17.38 -25.82
CA GLY A 20 -32.93 -16.06 -25.54
C GLY A 20 -31.41 -16.20 -25.54
N SER A 21 -30.82 -16.22 -26.73
CA SER A 21 -29.40 -16.05 -26.96
C SER A 21 -29.07 -14.57 -26.80
N ASP A 22 -28.21 -14.33 -25.81
CA ASP A 22 -27.07 -13.42 -25.82
C ASP A 22 -27.34 -11.94 -26.10
N ASN A 23 -27.04 -11.11 -25.11
CA ASN A 23 -25.92 -10.15 -25.16
C ASN A 23 -26.04 -9.11 -24.03
N ASP A 24 -25.87 -9.53 -22.77
CA ASP A 24 -25.60 -8.62 -21.64
C ASP A 24 -24.20 -8.87 -21.06
N ASP A 25 -23.24 -9.30 -21.89
CA ASP A 25 -21.83 -9.42 -21.49
C ASP A 25 -20.94 -8.41 -22.23
N PHE A 26 -21.42 -7.17 -22.35
CA PHE A 26 -20.55 -6.05 -22.65
C PHE A 26 -20.04 -5.47 -21.33
N ASN A 27 -18.85 -5.94 -20.95
CA ASN A 27 -17.93 -5.27 -20.01
C ASN A 27 -18.20 -5.46 -18.50
N ARG A 28 -18.40 -6.68 -18.00
CA ARG A 28 -18.06 -6.94 -16.59
C ARG A 28 -16.54 -6.94 -16.45
N GLN A 29 -15.98 -5.76 -16.15
CA GLN A 29 -14.64 -5.70 -15.60
C GLN A 29 -14.56 -6.59 -14.37
N SER A 30 -13.42 -7.26 -14.18
CA SER A 30 -13.20 -8.09 -13.01
C SER A 30 -13.40 -7.24 -11.75
N GLU A 31 -14.27 -7.71 -10.84
CA GLU A 31 -14.53 -7.04 -9.55
C GLU A 31 -13.27 -6.95 -8.68
N THR A 32 -12.31 -7.86 -8.93
CA THR A 32 -11.05 -7.97 -8.21
C THR A 32 -9.86 -8.00 -9.17
N ALA A 33 -8.69 -7.59 -8.68
CA ALA A 33 -7.43 -7.79 -9.39
C ALA A 33 -6.32 -8.15 -8.40
N THR A 34 -5.41 -9.04 -8.82
CA THR A 34 -4.27 -9.46 -8.00
C THR A 34 -2.98 -8.90 -8.58
N TYR A 35 -2.13 -8.40 -7.69
CA TYR A 35 -0.87 -7.77 -8.05
C TYR A 35 0.30 -8.35 -7.26
N ASP A 36 1.45 -8.39 -7.91
CA ASP A 36 2.75 -8.44 -7.22
C ASP A 36 3.27 -7.01 -7.08
N LEU A 37 3.62 -6.62 -5.85
CA LEU A 37 4.34 -5.40 -5.53
C LEU A 37 5.76 -5.74 -5.13
N THR A 38 6.73 -5.17 -5.83
CA THR A 38 8.15 -5.27 -5.52
C THR A 38 8.64 -3.93 -4.99
N PHE A 39 9.12 -3.91 -3.75
CA PHE A 39 9.88 -2.79 -3.20
C PHE A 39 11.35 -3.03 -3.48
N THR A 40 12.02 -2.03 -4.08
CA THR A 40 13.46 -2.04 -4.36
C THR A 40 14.10 -0.87 -3.65
N SER A 41 15.07 -1.16 -2.78
CA SER A 41 15.83 -0.16 -2.04
C SER A 41 16.88 0.50 -2.94
N ASN A 42 16.94 1.83 -2.87
CA ASN A 42 18.06 2.64 -3.37
C ASN A 42 19.05 3.00 -2.25
N TRP A 43 18.77 2.61 -0.99
CA TRP A 43 19.62 2.91 0.16
C TRP A 43 20.91 2.10 0.09
N SER A 44 22.01 2.78 -0.20
CA SER A 44 23.34 2.20 -0.29
C SER A 44 24.39 3.24 0.08
N SER A 45 25.59 2.81 0.45
CA SER A 45 26.72 3.70 0.74
C SER A 45 27.16 4.54 -0.47
N THR A 46 26.77 4.16 -1.69
CA THR A 46 27.01 4.97 -2.89
C THR A 46 25.97 6.07 -3.05
N ASN A 47 24.70 5.74 -2.83
CA ASN A 47 23.59 6.65 -3.09
C ASN A 47 23.31 7.59 -1.92
N PHE A 48 23.49 7.13 -0.67
CA PHE A 48 23.25 7.86 0.57
C PHE A 48 24.47 7.64 1.51
N PRO A 49 25.62 8.26 1.20
CA PRO A 49 26.89 7.97 1.89
C PRO A 49 26.97 8.51 3.32
N THR A 50 26.21 9.56 3.66
CA THR A 50 26.37 10.27 4.93
C THR A 50 25.90 9.40 6.09
N ASN A 51 26.84 9.03 6.97
CA ASN A 51 26.62 8.17 8.14
C ASN A 51 25.90 6.85 7.83
N TYR A 52 26.10 6.28 6.64
CA TYR A 52 25.48 5.02 6.22
C TYR A 52 25.73 3.89 7.25
N PRO A 53 24.69 3.36 7.94
CA PRO A 53 24.89 2.43 9.06
C PRO A 53 25.30 1.03 8.63
N ASN A 54 26.10 0.32 9.43
CA ASN A 54 26.50 -1.06 9.12
C ASN A 54 25.33 -2.08 9.25
N ASN A 55 24.52 -1.93 10.29
CA ASN A 55 23.35 -2.78 10.58
C ASN A 55 22.05 -2.28 9.90
N ARG A 56 22.21 -1.54 8.80
CA ARG A 56 21.10 -0.99 8.02
C ARG A 56 20.14 -2.07 7.49
N HIS A 57 18.85 -1.81 7.58
CA HIS A 57 17.78 -2.69 7.11
C HIS A 57 16.45 -1.94 6.93
N PHE A 58 15.52 -2.58 6.25
CA PHE A 58 14.12 -2.21 6.25
C PHE A 58 13.32 -3.26 7.03
N SER A 59 12.39 -2.84 7.88
CA SER A 59 11.48 -3.80 8.53
C SER A 59 10.53 -4.44 7.51
N GLY A 60 9.69 -5.37 7.96
CA GLY A 60 8.71 -5.98 7.07
C GLY A 60 7.71 -4.94 6.55
N LEU A 61 7.42 -4.97 5.25
CA LEU A 61 6.36 -4.15 4.66
C LEU A 61 5.02 -4.47 5.33
N ILE A 62 4.25 -3.46 5.70
CA ILE A 62 2.92 -3.62 6.27
C ILE A 62 1.99 -2.53 5.75
N GLY A 63 0.77 -2.91 5.41
CA GLY A 63 -0.18 -2.03 4.77
C GLY A 63 -1.53 -2.69 4.52
N LEU A 64 -2.34 -2.05 3.69
CA LEU A 64 -3.68 -2.53 3.37
C LEU A 64 -4.17 -2.02 2.02
N THR A 65 -5.17 -2.71 1.48
CA THR A 65 -6.02 -2.24 0.39
C THR A 65 -7.27 -1.57 0.96
N HIS A 66 -7.61 -0.38 0.47
CA HIS A 66 -8.64 0.46 1.07
C HIS A 66 -9.31 1.42 0.09
N ASN A 67 -10.31 2.14 0.59
CA ASN A 67 -10.99 3.22 -0.13
C ASN A 67 -10.50 4.60 0.36
N SER A 68 -11.02 5.68 -0.23
CA SER A 68 -10.59 7.05 0.07
C SER A 68 -10.97 7.58 1.47
N ASN A 69 -11.68 6.79 2.29
CA ASN A 69 -12.02 7.16 3.67
C ASN A 69 -10.95 6.77 4.69
N VAL A 70 -9.81 6.25 4.22
CA VAL A 70 -8.70 5.74 5.02
C VAL A 70 -7.42 6.36 4.51
N ASN A 71 -6.58 6.83 5.44
CA ASN A 71 -5.16 7.01 5.22
C ASN A 71 -4.46 6.16 6.27
N LEU A 72 -3.46 5.38 5.86
CA LEU A 72 -2.66 4.60 6.82
C LEU A 72 -1.73 5.54 7.62
N PHE A 73 -1.21 6.55 6.94
CA PHE A 73 -0.46 7.67 7.51
C PHE A 73 -0.66 8.88 6.60
N LYS A 74 -0.45 10.09 7.11
CA LYS A 74 -0.58 11.31 6.29
C LYS A 74 0.30 12.44 6.82
N VAL A 75 1.04 13.08 5.91
CA VAL A 75 1.86 14.26 6.25
C VAL A 75 0.96 15.37 6.81
N GLY A 76 1.39 15.95 7.93
CA GLY A 76 0.62 16.98 8.63
C GLY A 76 -0.44 16.44 9.59
N GLU A 77 -0.53 15.12 9.79
CA GLU A 77 -1.35 14.48 10.82
C GLU A 77 -0.46 13.70 11.80
N LEU A 78 -0.96 13.44 13.02
CA LEU A 78 -0.25 12.62 14.00
C LEU A 78 -0.17 11.17 13.53
N ALA A 79 0.98 10.52 13.78
CA ALA A 79 1.11 9.07 13.62
C ALA A 79 0.16 8.32 14.57
N SER A 80 -0.42 7.21 14.09
CA SER A 80 -1.10 6.26 14.97
C SER A 80 -0.09 5.53 15.85
N ALA A 81 -0.56 4.85 16.90
CA ALA A 81 0.30 4.00 17.72
C ALA A 81 0.96 2.91 16.86
N GLY A 82 0.22 2.34 15.91
CA GLY A 82 0.77 1.40 14.93
C GLY A 82 1.91 1.96 14.08
N ILE A 83 1.78 3.19 13.58
CA ILE A 83 2.83 3.83 12.78
C ILE A 83 4.07 4.12 13.64
N VAL A 84 3.89 4.63 14.86
CA VAL A 84 4.99 4.85 15.82
C VAL A 84 5.75 3.54 16.07
N THR A 85 5.03 2.46 16.40
CA THR A 85 5.64 1.15 16.67
C THR A 85 6.40 0.60 15.46
N VAL A 86 5.87 0.77 14.23
CA VAL A 86 6.59 0.41 13.01
C VAL A 86 7.85 1.26 12.85
N ALA A 87 7.76 2.57 13.04
CA ALA A 87 8.84 3.50 12.75
C ALA A 87 10.01 3.41 13.75
N GLU A 88 9.73 3.13 15.02
CA GLU A 88 10.76 3.05 16.07
C GLU A 88 11.36 1.64 16.22
N THR A 89 10.56 0.58 15.98
CA THR A 89 10.97 -0.80 16.30
C THR A 89 10.86 -1.78 15.12
N GLY A 90 10.14 -1.41 14.07
CA GLY A 90 9.81 -2.29 12.96
C GLY A 90 8.78 -3.37 13.29
N SER A 91 8.25 -3.37 14.52
CA SER A 91 7.19 -4.30 14.92
C SER A 91 5.88 -3.96 14.22
N LYS A 92 5.09 -5.00 13.92
CA LYS A 92 3.76 -4.89 13.31
C LYS A 92 2.64 -5.09 14.34
N ASP A 93 2.98 -5.24 15.62
CA ASP A 93 2.06 -5.69 16.67
C ASP A 93 0.88 -4.73 16.87
N ASP A 94 1.14 -3.41 16.81
CA ASP A 94 0.10 -2.39 17.02
C ASP A 94 -0.61 -1.98 15.72
N ILE A 95 0.07 -1.99 14.57
CA ILE A 95 -0.53 -1.60 13.29
C ILE A 95 -1.46 -2.69 12.72
N THR A 96 -1.17 -3.96 13.00
CA THR A 96 -2.01 -5.09 12.54
C THR A 96 -3.45 -4.99 13.06
N PRO A 97 -3.72 -4.79 14.36
CA PRO A 97 -5.09 -4.60 14.84
C PRO A 97 -5.74 -3.31 14.33
N GLU A 98 -4.98 -2.24 14.08
CA GLU A 98 -5.49 -1.02 13.43
C GLU A 98 -6.00 -1.31 12.01
N ILE A 99 -5.20 -1.99 11.18
CA ILE A 99 -5.58 -2.42 9.83
C ILE A 99 -6.81 -3.34 9.87
N ASN A 100 -6.83 -4.32 10.77
CA ASN A 100 -7.96 -5.22 10.93
C ASN A 100 -9.24 -4.47 11.29
N SER A 101 -9.16 -3.43 12.11
CA SER A 101 -10.30 -2.56 12.45
C SER A 101 -10.84 -1.83 11.21
N VAL A 102 -9.95 -1.31 10.35
CA VAL A 102 -10.34 -0.67 9.08
C VAL A 102 -11.09 -1.65 8.17
N ILE A 103 -10.58 -2.88 8.04
CA ILE A 103 -11.20 -3.93 7.22
C ILE A 103 -12.56 -4.33 7.81
N ASN A 104 -12.63 -4.61 9.12
CA ASN A 104 -13.85 -5.04 9.80
C ASN A 104 -14.96 -3.97 9.80
N THR A 105 -14.60 -2.69 9.66
CA THR A 105 -15.56 -1.58 9.55
C THR A 105 -15.96 -1.25 8.10
N GLY A 106 -15.57 -2.09 7.13
CA GLY A 106 -15.98 -1.96 5.73
C GLY A 106 -15.26 -0.84 4.98
N LYS A 107 -14.06 -0.45 5.43
CA LYS A 107 -13.26 0.61 4.81
C LYS A 107 -11.99 0.10 4.12
N GLY A 108 -11.66 -1.17 4.32
CA GLY A 108 -10.57 -1.88 3.65
C GLY A 108 -10.96 -3.30 3.25
N TYR A 109 -10.12 -3.94 2.44
CA TYR A 109 -10.38 -5.29 1.92
C TYR A 109 -9.36 -6.32 2.40
N SER A 110 -8.07 -6.05 2.25
CA SER A 110 -7.02 -7.02 2.61
C SER A 110 -5.77 -6.35 3.16
N THR A 111 -5.13 -7.00 4.13
CA THR A 111 -3.80 -6.64 4.61
C THR A 111 -2.74 -6.94 3.55
N ILE A 112 -1.75 -6.06 3.43
CA ILE A 112 -0.51 -6.29 2.68
C ILE A 112 0.59 -6.55 3.71
N ASP A 113 1.12 -7.76 3.75
CA ASP A 113 2.13 -8.18 4.72
C ASP A 113 3.32 -8.81 3.98
N GLY A 114 4.40 -8.05 3.87
CA GLY A 114 5.63 -8.43 3.17
C GLY A 114 6.81 -8.60 4.11
N SER A 115 7.82 -9.33 3.62
CA SER A 115 9.14 -9.40 4.26
C SER A 115 9.87 -8.06 4.21
N GLY A 116 10.87 -7.89 5.06
CA GLY A 116 11.78 -6.74 5.03
C GLY A 116 13.08 -7.04 4.29
N LEU A 117 13.97 -6.06 4.23
CA LEU A 117 15.31 -6.21 3.67
C LEU A 117 16.33 -6.18 4.80
N SER A 118 16.97 -7.31 5.08
CA SER A 118 18.01 -7.38 6.10
C SER A 118 19.33 -6.79 5.61
N ALA A 119 20.21 -6.45 6.56
CA ALA A 119 21.61 -6.10 6.29
C ALA A 119 22.29 -7.11 5.35
N ALA A 120 22.08 -8.41 5.59
CA ALA A 120 22.66 -9.48 4.79
C ALA A 120 22.15 -9.49 3.34
N ASN A 121 20.86 -9.22 3.12
CA ASN A 121 20.32 -9.10 1.76
C ASN A 121 20.97 -7.94 1.02
N LEU A 122 21.03 -6.77 1.67
CA LEU A 122 21.62 -5.57 1.08
C LEU A 122 23.13 -5.75 0.81
N ASP A 123 23.85 -6.51 1.64
CA ASP A 123 25.28 -6.82 1.44
C ASP A 123 25.50 -7.78 0.26
N ALA A 124 24.55 -8.68 0.03
CA ALA A 124 24.55 -9.60 -1.12
C ALA A 124 24.06 -8.94 -2.42
N GLY A 125 23.64 -7.67 -2.39
CA GLY A 125 23.04 -6.98 -3.54
C GLY A 125 21.58 -7.38 -3.80
N GLU A 126 20.96 -8.13 -2.89
CA GLU A 126 19.54 -8.51 -2.93
C GLU A 126 18.68 -7.38 -2.35
N ASN A 127 18.58 -6.26 -3.08
CA ASN A 127 17.96 -5.04 -2.59
C ASN A 127 16.44 -4.95 -2.79
N SER A 128 15.75 -6.07 -3.02
CA SER A 128 14.30 -6.05 -3.26
C SER A 128 13.52 -7.17 -2.56
N VAL A 129 12.26 -6.89 -2.25
CA VAL A 129 11.28 -7.84 -1.70
C VAL A 129 9.96 -7.72 -2.46
N THR A 130 9.24 -8.83 -2.62
CA THR A 130 7.96 -8.88 -3.33
C THR A 130 6.86 -9.41 -2.43
N VAL A 131 5.70 -8.77 -2.46
CA VAL A 131 4.48 -9.18 -1.76
C VAL A 131 3.31 -9.21 -2.74
N ARG A 132 2.43 -10.20 -2.56
CA ARG A 132 1.21 -10.36 -3.36
C ARG A 132 -0.01 -9.93 -2.57
N PHE A 133 -0.92 -9.22 -3.22
CA PHE A 133 -2.17 -8.77 -2.61
C PHE A 133 -3.28 -8.63 -3.66
N THR A 134 -4.52 -8.51 -3.19
CA THR A 134 -5.71 -8.38 -4.03
C THR A 134 -6.45 -7.09 -3.70
N VAL A 135 -6.89 -6.38 -4.73
CA VAL A 135 -7.78 -5.22 -4.61
C VAL A 135 -9.16 -5.55 -5.17
N THR A 136 -10.14 -4.72 -4.83
CA THR A 136 -11.48 -4.75 -5.40
C THR A 136 -11.88 -3.37 -5.89
N GLN A 137 -12.90 -3.28 -6.74
CA GLN A 137 -13.38 -1.99 -7.28
C GLN A 137 -13.74 -0.98 -6.17
N ASP A 138 -14.24 -1.46 -5.03
CA ASP A 138 -14.57 -0.65 -3.86
C ASP A 138 -13.34 -0.22 -3.04
N PHE A 139 -12.26 -1.00 -3.09
CA PHE A 139 -11.03 -0.79 -2.33
C PHE A 139 -9.79 -0.81 -3.26
N PRO A 140 -9.67 0.15 -4.21
CA PRO A 140 -8.64 0.14 -5.24
C PRO A 140 -7.33 0.81 -4.82
N LEU A 141 -7.28 1.43 -3.64
CA LEU A 141 -6.11 2.14 -3.13
C LEU A 141 -5.25 1.20 -2.31
N ILE A 142 -3.95 1.44 -2.32
CA ILE A 142 -3.02 0.80 -1.39
C ILE A 142 -2.26 1.85 -0.57
N SER A 143 -2.02 1.51 0.68
CA SER A 143 -1.06 2.20 1.53
C SER A 143 -0.16 1.17 2.19
N LEU A 144 1.13 1.49 2.33
CA LEU A 144 2.10 0.62 3.00
C LEU A 144 3.24 1.43 3.59
N VAL A 145 3.83 0.89 4.65
CA VAL A 145 4.99 1.44 5.35
C VAL A 145 6.02 0.35 5.64
N THR A 146 7.26 0.77 5.82
CA THR A 146 8.36 -0.01 6.37
C THR A 146 9.28 0.93 7.16
N MET A 147 9.83 0.45 8.27
CA MET A 147 10.88 1.16 8.99
C MET A 147 12.12 1.32 8.11
N LEU A 148 12.80 2.46 8.20
CA LEU A 148 14.16 2.65 7.72
C LEU A 148 15.07 2.58 8.95
N ALA A 149 15.89 1.54 9.08
CA ALA A 149 16.61 1.29 10.34
C ALA A 149 18.11 1.06 10.17
N PRO A 150 18.93 1.39 11.19
CA PRO A 150 18.52 2.06 12.43
C PRO A 150 18.09 3.51 12.15
N SER A 151 17.11 3.99 12.90
CA SER A 151 16.68 5.39 12.93
C SER A 151 15.93 5.64 14.24
N PRO A 152 15.68 6.91 14.60
CA PRO A 152 14.84 7.28 15.73
C PRO A 152 13.40 6.79 15.52
N ASP A 153 12.74 7.32 14.51
CA ASP A 153 11.34 7.03 14.17
C ASP A 153 11.08 7.22 12.66
N TRP A 154 12.06 6.87 11.82
CA TRP A 154 11.98 7.10 10.39
C TRP A 154 11.40 5.89 9.65
N PHE A 155 10.47 6.17 8.74
CA PHE A 155 9.85 5.14 7.91
C PHE A 155 9.77 5.56 6.45
N ALA A 156 9.67 4.58 5.56
CA ALA A 156 9.44 4.77 4.14
C ALA A 156 8.05 4.23 3.79
N GLY A 157 7.32 4.90 2.90
CA GLY A 157 5.96 4.45 2.59
C GLY A 157 5.29 5.15 1.41
N ILE A 158 4.16 4.59 1.01
CA ILE A 158 3.20 5.18 0.09
C ILE A 158 1.83 5.22 0.76
N ASP A 159 1.10 6.30 0.52
CA ASP A 159 -0.26 6.49 1.00
C ASP A 159 -1.20 6.64 -0.20
N SER A 160 -2.32 5.91 -0.14
CA SER A 160 -3.49 6.05 -1.02
C SER A 160 -3.19 5.96 -2.53
N LEU A 161 -2.32 5.04 -2.94
CA LEU A 161 -1.97 4.82 -4.34
C LEU A 161 -3.05 4.02 -5.08
N SER A 162 -3.71 4.64 -6.04
CA SER A 162 -4.75 3.99 -6.86
C SER A 162 -4.17 3.01 -7.87
N LEU A 163 -4.74 1.80 -7.93
CA LEU A 163 -4.43 0.79 -8.95
C LEU A 163 -5.43 0.79 -10.12
N LYS A 164 -6.29 1.80 -10.20
CA LYS A 164 -7.26 1.97 -11.30
C LYS A 164 -7.09 3.29 -12.04
N ASP A 165 -7.46 3.25 -13.32
CA ASP A 165 -7.73 4.41 -14.18
C ASP A 165 -9.19 4.33 -14.67
N GLY A 166 -10.03 5.24 -14.14
CA GLY A 166 -11.48 5.07 -14.18
C GLY A 166 -11.89 3.80 -13.45
N ASP A 167 -12.52 2.89 -14.17
CA ASP A 167 -12.93 1.57 -13.66
C ASP A 167 -11.95 0.45 -14.10
N ASN A 168 -10.97 0.77 -14.95
CA ASN A 168 -10.01 -0.21 -15.45
C ASN A 168 -8.85 -0.42 -14.46
N TRP A 169 -8.52 -1.69 -14.22
CA TRP A 169 -7.30 -2.07 -13.52
C TRP A 169 -6.06 -1.72 -14.34
N LEU A 170 -5.09 -1.05 -13.70
CA LEU A 170 -3.78 -0.82 -14.29
C LEU A 170 -3.02 -2.14 -14.44
N THR A 171 -2.28 -2.32 -15.54
CA THR A 171 -1.46 -3.53 -15.72
C THR A 171 -0.14 -3.42 -14.95
N THR A 172 0.43 -2.22 -14.90
CA THR A 172 1.69 -1.92 -14.23
C THR A 172 1.67 -0.52 -13.66
N LEU A 173 2.35 -0.31 -12.54
CA LEU A 173 2.55 1.01 -11.95
C LEU A 173 3.93 1.06 -11.28
N SER A 174 4.57 2.24 -11.31
CA SER A 174 5.78 2.52 -10.55
C SER A 174 5.57 3.75 -9.68
N LYS A 175 6.12 3.73 -8.46
CA LYS A 175 6.01 4.83 -7.51
C LYS A 175 7.28 5.00 -6.70
N ASP A 176 7.79 6.23 -6.65
CA ASP A 176 8.86 6.60 -5.74
C ASP A 176 8.40 6.54 -4.28
N VAL A 177 9.23 5.96 -3.43
CA VAL A 177 9.00 5.87 -1.99
C VAL A 177 9.82 6.94 -1.30
N LYS A 178 9.17 7.78 -0.51
CA LYS A 178 9.82 8.82 0.29
C LYS A 178 10.06 8.33 1.71
N THR A 179 11.01 8.97 2.38
CA THR A 179 11.25 8.82 3.81
C THR A 179 10.48 9.88 4.60
N TYR A 180 9.93 9.47 5.73
CA TYR A 180 9.14 10.27 6.64
C TYR A 180 9.70 10.14 8.05
N ASP A 181 9.45 11.18 8.84
CA ASP A 181 9.67 11.24 10.28
C ASP A 181 8.29 11.10 10.95
N ALA A 182 8.14 10.18 11.90
CA ALA A 182 6.86 9.88 12.54
C ALA A 182 6.46 10.93 13.58
N GLY A 183 7.40 11.73 14.08
CA GLY A 183 7.19 12.76 15.07
C GLY A 183 7.04 12.23 16.49
N SER A 184 7.64 11.08 16.81
CA SER A 184 7.60 10.45 18.14
C SER A 184 8.96 10.36 18.84
N ASP A 185 10.08 10.54 18.14
CA ASP A 185 11.43 10.60 18.72
C ASP A 185 12.24 11.82 18.20
N ASP A 186 12.99 12.47 19.07
CA ASP A 186 13.79 13.69 18.78
C ASP A 186 15.21 13.38 18.26
N GLY A 187 15.56 12.10 18.05
CA GLY A 187 16.84 11.73 17.45
C GLY A 187 17.02 12.34 16.05
N THR A 188 18.23 12.80 15.73
CA THR A 188 18.52 13.42 14.41
C THR A 188 19.43 12.59 13.51
N THR A 189 19.97 11.48 14.03
CA THR A 189 20.92 10.62 13.32
C THR A 189 20.45 9.17 13.35
N PHE A 190 20.89 8.36 12.37
CA PHE A 190 20.53 6.94 12.27
C PHE A 190 20.76 6.14 13.56
N THR A 191 21.79 6.47 14.34
CA THR A 191 22.16 5.73 15.56
C THR A 191 22.00 6.59 16.82
N ALA A 192 21.12 7.60 16.79
CA ALA A 192 20.79 8.38 17.97
C ALA A 192 20.28 7.45 19.07
N ASN A 193 20.55 7.81 20.33
CA ASN A 193 19.87 7.16 21.44
C ASN A 193 18.41 7.60 21.42
N ASN A 194 17.52 6.69 21.81
CA ASN A 194 16.10 6.94 22.00
C ASN A 194 15.87 8.22 22.82
N ALA A 195 15.13 9.16 22.25
CA ALA A 195 14.80 10.46 22.80
C ALA A 195 13.29 10.75 22.57
N PRO A 196 12.39 10.14 23.38
CA PRO A 196 10.95 10.25 23.14
C PRO A 196 10.47 11.69 23.14
N LEU A 197 9.71 12.07 22.12
CA LEU A 197 9.18 13.41 21.93
C LEU A 197 7.77 13.52 22.55
N THR A 198 7.58 14.41 23.51
CA THR A 198 6.27 14.63 24.16
C THR A 198 5.93 16.13 24.26
N PRO A 199 4.81 16.59 23.68
CA PRO A 199 3.85 15.82 22.88
C PRO A 199 4.46 15.40 21.53
N HIS A 200 3.96 14.30 20.96
CA HIS A 200 4.29 13.92 19.59
C HIS A 200 3.93 15.06 18.62
N VAL A 201 4.65 15.16 17.51
CA VAL A 201 4.39 16.10 16.42
C VAL A 201 3.83 15.37 15.20
N ASN A 202 3.36 16.13 14.22
CA ASN A 202 2.78 15.56 13.01
C ASN A 202 3.86 14.91 12.14
N ILE A 203 3.47 13.84 11.44
CA ILE A 203 4.28 13.19 10.42
C ILE A 203 4.75 14.24 9.41
N SER A 204 6.04 14.19 9.09
CA SER A 204 6.66 15.10 8.13
C SER A 204 7.54 14.33 7.14
N LEU A 205 7.88 14.97 6.04
CA LEU A 205 8.90 14.43 5.14
C LEU A 205 10.27 14.63 5.79
N LEU A 206 11.06 13.56 5.87
CA LEU A 206 12.35 13.60 6.56
C LEU A 206 13.27 14.65 5.94
N THR A 207 13.74 15.56 6.78
CA THR A 207 14.76 16.56 6.46
C THR A 207 15.71 16.64 7.63
N SER A 208 17.01 16.47 7.39
CA SER A 208 18.03 16.57 8.44
C SER A 208 19.13 17.54 8.05
N GLU A 209 20.00 17.85 9.02
CA GLU A 209 21.28 18.46 8.73
C GLU A 209 22.11 17.57 7.80
N ARG A 210 22.89 18.22 6.92
CA ARG A 210 23.73 17.53 5.91
C ARG A 210 24.89 16.75 6.52
N THR A 211 25.23 17.02 7.76
CA THR A 211 26.22 16.25 8.52
C THR A 211 25.66 14.95 9.06
N ASP A 212 24.33 14.83 9.12
CA ASP A 212 23.64 13.74 9.81
C ASP A 212 23.13 12.71 8.80
N THR A 213 22.46 13.17 7.73
CA THR A 213 21.98 12.33 6.63
C THR A 213 21.94 13.08 5.28
N ASP A 214 21.64 12.34 4.21
CA ASP A 214 21.44 12.91 2.88
C ASP A 214 19.97 13.30 2.57
N PHE A 215 19.08 13.35 3.56
CA PHE A 215 17.64 13.59 3.30
C PHE A 215 17.22 15.07 3.28
N GLU A 216 16.45 15.43 2.25
CA GLU A 216 15.68 16.67 2.14
C GLU A 216 14.29 16.36 1.59
N ASN A 217 13.24 16.74 2.31
CA ASN A 217 11.85 16.47 1.90
C ASN A 217 11.61 14.99 1.52
N GLY A 218 12.22 14.08 2.29
CA GLY A 218 12.09 12.63 2.14
C GLY A 218 12.81 12.04 0.92
N LEU A 219 13.66 12.81 0.26
CA LEU A 219 14.46 12.42 -0.91
C LEU A 219 15.94 12.74 -0.66
N HIS A 220 16.83 12.21 -1.48
CA HIS A 220 18.24 12.61 -1.44
C HIS A 220 18.40 14.09 -1.85
N TYR A 221 19.06 14.90 -1.03
CA TYR A 221 19.10 16.35 -1.17
C TYR A 221 19.69 16.85 -2.49
N SER A 222 20.74 16.19 -3.02
CA SER A 222 21.47 16.71 -4.18
C SER A 222 20.89 16.31 -5.54
N ASN A 223 20.17 15.19 -5.61
CA ASN A 223 19.76 14.56 -6.87
C ASN A 223 18.28 14.11 -6.87
N GLY A 224 17.56 14.26 -5.76
CA GLY A 224 16.15 13.88 -5.63
C GLY A 224 15.89 12.37 -5.61
N LEU A 225 16.93 11.54 -5.48
CA LEU A 225 16.77 10.08 -5.48
C LEU A 225 15.88 9.63 -4.30
N PRO A 226 14.81 8.85 -4.53
CA PRO A 226 13.99 8.31 -3.46
C PRO A 226 14.71 7.17 -2.75
N ILE A 227 14.36 6.91 -1.49
CA ILE A 227 14.99 5.86 -0.69
C ILE A 227 14.73 4.45 -1.24
N GLY A 228 13.64 4.31 -2.00
CA GLY A 228 13.34 3.14 -2.79
C GLY A 228 12.26 3.42 -3.83
N THR A 229 11.94 2.41 -4.62
CA THR A 229 10.88 2.45 -5.63
C THR A 229 10.01 1.23 -5.47
N ILE A 230 8.72 1.42 -5.68
CA ILE A 230 7.74 0.33 -5.76
C ILE A 230 7.39 0.11 -7.24
N ALA A 231 7.49 -1.13 -7.69
CA ALA A 231 6.95 -1.59 -8.95
C ALA A 231 5.79 -2.56 -8.69
N ILE A 232 4.63 -2.30 -9.30
CA ILE A 232 3.41 -3.08 -9.13
C ILE A 232 3.03 -3.66 -10.48
N LYS A 233 2.77 -4.96 -10.54
CA LYS A 233 2.41 -5.67 -11.77
C LYS A 233 1.18 -6.54 -11.53
N ARG A 234 0.14 -6.34 -12.34
CA ARG A 234 -1.06 -7.19 -12.32
C ARG A 234 -0.69 -8.57 -12.82
N ILE A 235 -1.14 -9.58 -12.09
CA ILE A 235 -0.91 -10.99 -12.45
C ILE A 235 -2.20 -11.70 -12.84
N GLU A 236 -3.34 -11.27 -12.29
CA GLU A 236 -4.68 -11.80 -12.55
C GLU A 236 -5.71 -10.66 -12.56
#